data_AF-A0A2V8H9U0-F1
#
_entry.id   AF-A0A2V8H9U0-F1
#
_cell.length_a   1.000
_cell.length_b   1.000
_cell.length_c   1.000
_cell.angle_alpha   90.00
_cell.angle_beta   90.00
_cell.angle_gamma   90.00
#
_symmetry.space_group_name_H-M   'P 1'
#
loop_
_entity.id
_entity.type
_entity.pdbx_description
1 polymer ?
#
loop_
_entity_poly.entity_id
_entity_poly.type
_entity_poly.pdbx_seq_one_letter_code
_entity_poly.pdbx_strand_id
1 'polypeptide(L)'
;MLSCANAPKRRDVRGRETDGCKRVDRTLEAMGLRILKTPVRAPQANAFCERVIGTIRRECLDFIIPMSEWHVRPILREWVGHYNRGRSHASLGPGIPEGSIVAPVVRESNGRSVPARCRVAATPILSGLHHEYRLERHAA
;
A
#
# COMPACT_ATOMS: atom_id res chain seq x y z
N MET A 1 -12.06 -17.10 36.73
CA MET A 1 -12.03 -15.67 36.33
C MET A 1 -10.58 -15.25 36.09
N LEU A 2 -9.97 -15.66 34.97
CA LEU A 2 -8.66 -15.12 34.58
C LEU A 2 -8.86 -13.83 33.81
N SER A 3 -8.22 -12.79 34.33
CA SER A 3 -8.18 -11.42 33.84
C SER A 3 -7.74 -11.34 32.37
N CYS A 4 -8.64 -10.88 31.50
CA CYS A 4 -8.32 -10.42 30.13
C CYS A 4 -7.67 -9.03 30.11
N ALA A 5 -7.19 -8.48 31.24
CA ALA A 5 -6.75 -7.09 31.34
C ALA A 5 -5.41 -6.77 30.66
N ASN A 6 -4.75 -7.74 30.02
CA ASN A 6 -3.41 -7.55 29.45
C ASN A 6 -3.26 -7.97 27.98
N ALA A 7 -4.33 -7.82 27.18
CA ALA A 7 -4.17 -7.86 25.72
C ALA A 7 -3.44 -6.58 25.25
N PRO A 8 -2.42 -6.68 24.37
CA PRO A 8 -1.70 -5.50 23.90
C PRO A 8 -2.66 -4.60 23.13
N LYS A 9 -2.91 -3.38 23.64
CA LYS A 9 -3.68 -2.37 22.90
C LYS A 9 -2.97 -2.04 21.60
N ARG A 10 -3.68 -2.17 20.48
CA ARG A 10 -3.23 -1.69 19.16
C ARG A 10 -3.00 -0.18 19.25
N ARG A 11 -1.87 0.28 18.71
CA ARG A 11 -1.44 1.68 18.77
C ARG A 11 -1.60 2.29 17.38
N ASP A 12 -2.09 3.51 17.35
CA ASP A 12 -2.13 4.33 16.13
C ASP A 12 -1.15 5.49 16.31
N VAL A 13 -0.20 5.66 15.38
CA VAL A 13 0.79 6.74 15.43
C VAL A 13 0.37 7.81 14.44
N ARG A 14 0.15 9.02 14.95
CA ARG A 14 -0.38 10.14 14.16
C ARG A 14 0.52 11.36 14.24
N GLY A 15 0.73 12.02 13.10
CA GLY A 15 1.39 13.32 13.02
C GLY A 15 0.72 14.33 13.93
N ARG A 16 1.52 15.06 14.72
CA ARG A 16 1.00 16.15 15.56
C ARG A 16 0.75 17.38 14.70
N GLU A 17 -0.49 17.55 14.27
CA GLU A 17 -0.98 18.74 13.57
C GLU A 17 -1.56 19.75 14.58
N THR A 18 -1.58 21.03 14.23
CA THR A 18 -2.15 22.10 15.06
C THR A 18 -3.65 21.89 15.30
N ASP A 19 -4.36 21.30 14.33
CA ASP A 19 -5.82 21.11 14.36
C ASP A 19 -6.22 19.63 14.28
N GLY A 20 -5.87 18.87 15.31
CA GLY A 20 -6.31 17.47 15.44
C GLY A 20 -7.84 17.37 15.61
N CYS A 21 -8.51 16.58 14.76
CA CYS A 21 -9.96 16.38 14.83
C CYS A 21 -10.37 15.49 16.02
N LYS A 22 -10.90 16.08 17.10
CA LYS A 22 -11.41 15.38 18.30
C LYS A 22 -12.43 14.27 17.99
N ARG A 23 -13.20 14.41 16.89
CA ARG A 23 -14.15 13.38 16.46
C ARG A 23 -13.43 12.10 15.99
N VAL A 24 -12.33 12.25 15.26
CA VAL A 24 -11.51 11.11 14.83
C VAL A 24 -10.89 10.43 16.05
N ASP A 25 -10.36 11.23 16.99
CA ASP A 25 -9.75 10.68 18.20
C ASP A 25 -10.76 9.81 18.99
N ARG A 26 -12.00 10.27 19.17
CA ARG A 26 -13.08 9.48 19.81
C ARG A 26 -13.41 8.19 19.06
N THR A 27 -13.47 8.23 17.74
CA THR A 27 -13.75 7.03 16.93
C THR A 27 -12.64 5.98 17.07
N LEU A 28 -11.38 6.41 17.06
CA LEU A 28 -10.23 5.51 17.22
C LEU A 28 -10.19 4.89 18.62
N GLU A 29 -10.47 5.68 19.66
CA GLU A 29 -10.59 5.19 21.03
C GLU A 29 -11.75 4.19 21.17
N ALA A 30 -12.90 4.44 20.53
CA ALA A 30 -14.03 3.51 20.49
C ALA A 30 -13.69 2.20 19.75
N MET A 31 -12.75 2.22 18.79
CA MET A 31 -12.19 1.01 18.15
C MET A 31 -11.12 0.31 19.02
N GLY A 32 -10.88 0.78 20.24
CA GLY A 32 -9.89 0.22 21.17
C GLY A 32 -8.44 0.59 20.85
N LEU A 33 -8.21 1.58 19.99
CA LEU A 33 -6.88 2.05 19.61
C LEU A 33 -6.36 3.09 20.60
N ARG A 34 -5.07 2.98 20.95
CA ARG A 34 -4.38 4.03 21.71
C ARG A 34 -3.69 4.98 20.74
N ILE A 35 -4.11 6.24 20.74
CA ILE A 35 -3.55 7.29 19.90
C ILE A 35 -2.20 7.75 20.46
N LEU A 36 -1.17 7.70 19.64
CA LEU A 36 0.16 8.21 19.91
C LEU A 36 0.45 9.37 18.97
N LYS A 37 0.53 10.59 19.50
CA LYS A 37 0.90 11.77 18.71
C LYS A 37 2.42 11.84 18.60
N THR A 38 2.93 12.13 17.41
CA THR A 38 4.37 12.35 17.21
C THR A 38 4.85 13.55 18.04
N PRO A 39 6.13 13.57 18.47
CA PRO A 39 6.68 14.74 19.15
C PRO A 39 6.63 15.99 18.26
N VAL A 40 6.64 17.17 18.88
CA VAL A 40 6.66 18.45 18.16
C VAL A 40 7.95 18.53 17.33
N ARG A 41 7.83 18.87 16.04
CA ARG A 41 8.97 19.03 15.12
C ARG A 41 9.86 17.78 15.02
N ALA A 42 9.26 16.59 15.06
CA ALA A 42 9.96 15.32 14.86
C ALA A 42 9.65 14.72 13.47
N PRO A 43 10.31 15.19 12.39
CA PRO A 43 10.05 14.72 11.02
C PRO A 43 10.25 13.21 10.87
N GLN A 44 11.24 12.64 11.58
CA GLN A 44 11.48 11.20 11.56
C GLN A 44 10.28 10.38 12.10
N ALA A 45 9.54 10.92 13.06
CA ALA A 45 8.39 10.23 13.64
C ALA A 45 7.18 10.16 12.68
N ASN A 46 7.13 11.02 11.65
CA ASN A 46 6.10 11.03 10.61
C ASN A 46 6.61 10.58 9.23
N ALA A 47 7.89 10.20 9.14
CA ALA A 47 8.58 9.96 7.87
C ALA A 47 7.94 8.86 7.02
N PHE A 48 7.28 7.87 7.64
CA PHE A 48 6.55 6.83 6.90
C PHE A 48 5.33 7.38 6.17
N CYS A 49 4.49 8.15 6.87
CA CYS A 49 3.31 8.78 6.26
C CYS A 49 3.72 9.74 5.15
N GLU A 50 4.72 10.59 5.40
CA GLU A 50 5.25 11.54 4.42
C GLU A 50 5.83 10.83 3.20
N ARG A 51 6.57 9.73 3.41
CA ARG A 51 7.11 8.90 2.32
C ARG A 51 5.99 8.33 1.47
N VAL A 52 4.95 7.77 2.07
CA VAL A 52 3.79 7.22 1.34
C VAL A 52 3.10 8.30 0.53
N ILE A 53 2.81 9.46 1.12
CA ILE A 53 2.18 10.59 0.41
C ILE A 53 3.06 11.05 -0.77
N GLY A 54 4.37 11.17 -0.56
CA GLY A 54 5.30 11.52 -1.62
C GLY A 54 5.31 10.51 -2.77
N THR A 55 5.18 9.21 -2.46
CA THR A 55 5.10 8.16 -3.47
C THR A 55 3.78 8.24 -4.25
N ILE A 56 2.65 8.44 -3.57
CA ILE A 56 1.34 8.66 -4.23
C ILE A 56 1.42 9.81 -5.24
N ARG A 57 2.07 10.91 -4.86
CA ARG A 57 2.24 12.06 -5.76
C ARG A 57 3.05 11.69 -7.00
N ARG A 58 4.28 11.20 -6.79
CA ARG A 58 5.20 10.86 -7.88
C ARG A 58 4.72 9.76 -8.80
N GLU A 59 3.90 8.84 -8.32
CA GLU A 59 3.45 7.69 -9.10
C GLU A 59 2.03 7.84 -9.64
N CYS A 60 1.24 8.79 -9.16
CA CYS A 60 -0.17 8.90 -9.51
C CYS A 60 -0.63 10.34 -9.67
N LEU A 61 -0.59 11.15 -8.61
CA LEU A 61 -1.27 12.45 -8.61
C LEU A 61 -0.54 13.53 -9.42
N ASP A 62 0.75 13.37 -9.70
CA ASP A 62 1.48 14.31 -10.58
C ASP A 62 1.11 14.10 -12.07
N PHE A 63 0.44 13.00 -12.41
CA PHE A 63 0.00 12.67 -13.78
C PHE A 63 -1.52 12.80 -14.00
N ILE A 64 -2.28 13.06 -12.93
CA ILE A 64 -3.75 13.12 -12.98
C ILE A 64 -4.20 14.43 -12.36
N ILE A 65 -5.05 15.17 -13.07
CA ILE A 65 -5.68 16.39 -12.53
C ILE A 65 -6.86 15.98 -11.63
N PRO A 66 -6.78 16.20 -10.31
CA PRO A 66 -7.86 15.87 -9.39
C PRO A 66 -9.04 16.81 -9.61
N MET A 67 -10.20 16.28 -10.02
CA MET A 67 -11.38 17.11 -10.29
C MET A 67 -12.27 17.26 -9.05
N SER A 68 -12.31 16.24 -8.19
CA SER A 68 -13.09 16.21 -6.96
C SER A 68 -12.66 15.05 -6.08
N GLU A 69 -13.11 15.02 -4.82
CA GLU A 69 -12.92 13.85 -3.94
C GLU A 69 -13.49 12.58 -4.56
N TRP A 70 -14.66 12.65 -5.19
CA TRP A 70 -15.30 11.53 -5.88
C TRP A 70 -14.45 10.97 -7.01
N HIS A 71 -13.69 11.83 -7.70
CA HIS A 71 -12.76 11.41 -8.73
C HIS A 71 -11.49 10.77 -8.15
N VAL A 72 -10.91 11.36 -7.10
CA VAL A 72 -9.65 10.89 -6.49
C VAL A 72 -9.83 9.57 -5.73
N ARG A 73 -10.99 9.34 -5.13
CA ARG A 73 -11.24 8.15 -4.30
C ARG A 73 -11.06 6.82 -5.03
N PRO A 74 -11.65 6.57 -6.22
CA PRO A 74 -11.42 5.34 -6.97
C PRO A 74 -9.96 5.23 -7.46
N ILE A 75 -9.34 6.34 -7.88
CA ILE A 75 -7.94 6.38 -8.30
C ILE A 75 -7.03 5.93 -7.16
N LEU A 76 -7.17 6.50 -5.96
CA LEU A 76 -6.37 6.10 -4.81
C LEU A 76 -6.65 4.66 -4.37
N ARG A 77 -7.87 4.15 -4.54
CA ARG A 77 -8.18 2.73 -4.27
C ARG A 77 -7.41 1.80 -5.20
N GLU A 78 -7.38 2.13 -6.50
CA GLU A 78 -6.62 1.37 -7.48
C GLU A 78 -5.12 1.46 -7.19
N TRP A 79 -4.61 2.66 -6.91
CA TRP A 79 -3.21 2.86 -6.51
C TRP A 79 -2.85 2.07 -5.24
N VAL A 80 -3.71 2.03 -4.22
CA VAL A 80 -3.46 1.23 -2.99
C VAL A 80 -3.41 -0.26 -3.31
N GLY A 81 -4.28 -0.74 -4.19
CA GLY A 81 -4.26 -2.14 -4.66
C GLY A 81 -2.93 -2.47 -5.33
N HIS A 82 -2.50 -1.62 -6.27
CA HIS A 82 -1.21 -1.74 -6.94
C HIS A 82 -0.03 -1.67 -5.96
N TYR A 83 -0.01 -0.67 -5.06
CA TYR A 83 1.06 -0.46 -4.10
C TYR A 83 1.28 -1.69 -3.21
N ASN A 84 0.22 -2.37 -2.77
CA ASN A 84 0.33 -3.51 -1.86
C ASN A 84 0.56 -4.84 -2.57
N ARG A 85 0.09 -5.01 -3.82
CA ARG A 85 0.03 -6.31 -4.50
C ARG A 85 0.82 -6.42 -5.78
N GLY A 86 1.12 -5.31 -6.45
CA GLY A 86 1.78 -5.30 -7.76
C GLY A 86 3.14 -4.61 -7.75
N ARG A 87 3.27 -3.51 -7.02
CA ARG A 87 4.51 -2.74 -6.91
C ARG A 87 5.55 -3.53 -6.14
N SER A 88 6.73 -3.73 -6.70
CA SER A 88 7.85 -4.32 -5.99
C SER A 88 8.43 -3.32 -4.99
N HIS A 89 8.78 -3.79 -3.78
CA HIS A 89 9.36 -2.95 -2.74
C HIS A 89 10.75 -3.43 -2.40
N ALA A 90 11.78 -2.70 -2.84
CA ALA A 90 13.18 -3.06 -2.63
C ALA A 90 13.54 -3.34 -1.16
N SER A 91 12.89 -2.67 -0.21
CA SER A 91 13.08 -2.91 1.23
C SER A 91 12.61 -4.30 1.70
N LEU A 92 11.79 -4.98 0.90
CA LEU A 92 11.32 -6.35 1.09
C LEU A 92 12.04 -7.34 0.16
N GLY A 93 13.10 -6.93 -0.53
CA GLY A 93 13.69 -7.67 -1.66
C GLY A 93 12.82 -7.57 -2.93
N PRO A 94 12.77 -8.58 -3.80
CA PRO A 94 11.83 -8.62 -4.94
C PRO A 94 10.37 -8.90 -4.50
N GLY A 95 10.01 -8.56 -3.25
CA GLY A 95 8.73 -8.88 -2.62
C GLY A 95 7.68 -7.77 -2.71
N ILE A 96 6.45 -8.13 -2.32
CA ILE A 96 5.27 -7.25 -2.24
C ILE A 96 4.69 -7.29 -0.81
N PRO A 97 4.14 -6.16 -0.29
CA PRO A 97 3.66 -6.06 1.09
C PRO A 97 2.60 -7.08 1.49
N GLU A 98 1.62 -7.35 0.62
CA GLU A 98 0.51 -8.26 0.94
C GLU A 98 0.85 -9.74 0.68
N GLY A 99 2.05 -10.02 0.14
CA GLY A 99 2.48 -11.36 -0.27
C GLY A 99 1.64 -11.90 -1.43
N SER A 100 2.26 -12.65 -2.35
CA SER A 100 1.48 -13.39 -3.33
C SER A 100 1.00 -14.69 -2.69
N ILE A 101 -0.31 -14.84 -2.49
CA ILE A 101 -0.93 -16.14 -2.12
C ILE A 101 -0.79 -17.15 -3.26
N VAL A 102 -0.52 -16.67 -4.48
CA VAL A 102 -0.25 -17.52 -5.64
C VAL A 102 1.20 -18.00 -5.54
N ALA A 103 1.38 -19.32 -5.38
CA ALA A 103 2.68 -19.97 -5.51
C ALA A 103 3.38 -19.47 -6.79
N PRO A 104 4.70 -19.20 -6.75
CA PRO A 104 5.40 -18.67 -7.92
C PRO A 104 5.21 -19.68 -9.06
N VAL A 105 4.42 -19.29 -10.07
CA VAL A 105 4.11 -20.13 -11.25
C VAL A 105 5.39 -20.52 -12.00
N VAL A 106 6.50 -19.84 -11.74
CA VAL A 106 7.73 -20.01 -12.50
C VAL A 106 8.95 -20.07 -11.58
N ARG A 107 9.29 -21.29 -11.15
CA ARG A 107 10.69 -21.66 -10.81
C ARG A 107 11.48 -22.09 -12.05
N GLU A 108 10.87 -22.03 -13.23
CA GLU A 108 11.41 -22.59 -14.48
C GLU A 108 12.07 -21.55 -15.40
N SER A 109 12.05 -20.26 -15.05
CA SER A 109 12.75 -19.22 -15.80
C SER A 109 14.00 -18.78 -15.04
N ASN A 110 15.16 -18.90 -15.68
CA ASN A 110 16.43 -18.42 -15.14
C ASN A 110 16.56 -16.88 -15.26
N GLY A 111 15.44 -16.16 -15.31
CA GLY A 111 15.37 -14.70 -15.50
C GLY A 111 15.79 -14.18 -16.89
N ARG A 112 16.26 -15.05 -17.80
CA ARG A 112 16.80 -14.65 -19.12
C ARG A 112 15.86 -14.87 -20.31
N SER A 113 14.85 -15.73 -20.17
CA SER A 113 13.90 -16.03 -21.24
C SER A 113 12.55 -16.45 -20.68
N VAL A 114 11.48 -16.14 -21.42
CA VAL A 114 10.12 -16.59 -21.14
C VAL A 114 10.02 -18.07 -21.56
N PRO A 115 9.56 -19.00 -20.70
CA PRO A 115 9.39 -20.39 -21.08
C PRO A 115 8.45 -20.54 -22.30
N ALA A 116 8.76 -21.44 -23.23
CA ALA A 116 8.02 -21.58 -24.51
C ALA A 116 6.50 -21.82 -24.40
N ARG A 117 6.05 -22.33 -23.25
CA ARG A 117 4.63 -22.58 -22.93
C ARG A 117 3.95 -21.43 -22.18
N CYS A 118 4.67 -20.33 -21.98
CA CYS A 118 4.22 -19.18 -21.21
C CYS A 118 4.26 -17.91 -22.08
N ARG A 119 3.35 -16.99 -21.79
CA ARG A 119 3.34 -15.63 -22.32
C ARG A 119 3.40 -14.63 -21.17
N VAL A 120 3.87 -13.42 -21.48
CA VAL A 120 3.77 -12.28 -20.55
C VAL A 120 2.42 -11.63 -20.74
N ALA A 121 1.58 -11.67 -19.71
CA ALA A 121 0.34 -10.90 -19.65
C ALA A 121 0.62 -9.57 -18.95
N ALA A 122 0.12 -8.48 -19.53
CA ALA A 122 0.20 -7.14 -18.96
C ALA A 122 -1.20 -6.67 -18.57
N THR A 123 -1.36 -6.23 -17.32
CA THR A 123 -2.59 -5.62 -16.83
C THR A 123 -2.35 -4.13 -16.64
N PRO A 124 -3.08 -3.24 -17.34
CA PRO A 124 -2.96 -1.81 -17.14
C PRO A 124 -3.55 -1.41 -15.79
N ILE A 125 -2.89 -0.48 -15.11
CA ILE A 125 -3.25 0.06 -13.80
C ILE A 125 -3.24 1.59 -13.92
N LEU A 126 -4.18 2.27 -13.25
CA LEU A 126 -4.36 3.72 -13.26
C LEU A 126 -4.48 4.25 -14.69
N SER A 127 -5.43 3.67 -15.44
CA SER A 127 -5.65 3.97 -16.87
C SER A 127 -4.41 3.76 -17.75
N GLY A 128 -3.53 2.83 -17.37
CA GLY A 128 -2.32 2.49 -18.12
C GLY A 128 -1.07 3.27 -17.69
N LEU A 129 -1.16 4.10 -16.64
CA LEU A 129 0.00 4.77 -16.05
C LEU A 129 1.03 3.76 -15.52
N HIS A 130 0.56 2.64 -14.98
CA HIS A 130 1.39 1.51 -14.58
C HIS A 130 0.92 0.23 -15.27
N HIS A 131 1.81 -0.75 -15.34
CA HIS A 131 1.50 -2.09 -15.85
C HIS A 131 2.03 -3.14 -14.89
N GLU A 132 1.16 -4.08 -14.53
CA GLU A 132 1.55 -5.28 -13.81
C GLU A 132 1.78 -6.41 -14.81
N TYR A 133 2.90 -7.11 -14.66
CA TYR A 133 3.30 -8.18 -15.56
C TYR A 133 3.26 -9.52 -14.83
N ARG A 134 2.65 -10.52 -15.48
CA ARG A 134 2.61 -11.89 -14.96
C ARG A 134 2.87 -12.89 -16.07
N LEU A 135 3.49 -14.02 -15.73
CA LEU A 135 3.65 -15.14 -16.64
C LEU A 135 2.40 -16.02 -16.58
N GLU A 136 1.71 -16.14 -17.72
CA GLU A 136 0.56 -17.02 -17.90
C GLU A 136 0.95 -18.19 -18.80
N ARG A 137 0.44 -19.39 -18.52
CA ARG A 137 0.57 -20.51 -19.47
C ARG A 137 -0.31 -20.24 -20.68
N HIS A 138 0.10 -20.71 -21.85
CA HIS A 138 -0.76 -20.71 -23.03
C HIS A 138 -2.03 -21.50 -22.71
N ALA A 139 -3.19 -20.97 -23.08
CA ALA A 139 -4.42 -21.75 -23.07
C ALA A 139 -4.24 -22.88 -24.10
N ALA A 140 -4.51 -24.12 -23.66
CA ALA A 140 -4.44 -25.30 -24.51
C ALA A 140 -5.52 -25.26 -25.61
#